data_AF-W6Z1W3-F1
#
_entry.id   AF-W6Z1W3-F1
#
_cell.length_a   1.000
_cell.length_b   1.000
_cell.length_c   1.000
_cell.angle_alpha   90.00
_cell.angle_beta   90.00
_cell.angle_gamma   90.00
#
_symmetry.space_group_name_H-M   'P 1'
#
loop_
_entity.id
_entity.type
_entity.pdbx_description
1 polymer ?
#
loop_
_entity_poly.entity_id
_entity_poly.type
_entity_poly.pdbx_seq_one_letter_code
_entity_poly.pdbx_strand_id
1 'polypeptide(L)'
;MVGNPPSALSNLPTLHSLHNEPLLRELAVTQALASSLSRDCEKWRTLVEKHSSALEEANKTITAANKKLKDREHIISKLKKGNASLKTQGDTSSTLATSLASTLKETTTSLDSTNKKLEDATAKHDSLALQLQEAKANMTKLRRSDRNKEKTQQQNLHLKALLHRQCAARYNSNNSNDNNTAATLRTAPTTTTATTTRNEDILHSALSAALERIDELETSAHALLDALDEHGDSSNEEEDDEGEHDEADATAKLLEAQVKMDGVLRDRGFAVKKGEWGHLIRD
;
A
#
# COMPACT_ATOMS: atom_id res chain seq x y z
N MET A 1 115.60 -35.83 47.02
CA MET A 1 116.66 -36.41 46.16
C MET A 1 117.04 -35.33 45.16
N VAL A 2 118.05 -34.52 45.48
CA VAL A 2 119.48 -34.78 45.28
C VAL A 2 119.80 -34.71 43.78
N GLY A 3 120.51 -33.65 43.38
CA GLY A 3 120.99 -33.48 42.02
C GLY A 3 121.63 -32.14 41.66
N ASN A 4 122.28 -31.43 42.60
CA ASN A 4 123.44 -30.58 42.22
C ASN A 4 124.62 -31.55 42.06
N PRO A 5 125.44 -31.45 40.99
CA PRO A 5 126.66 -30.59 41.03
C PRO A 5 127.17 -30.18 39.61
N PRO A 6 128.42 -29.72 39.41
CA PRO A 6 129.31 -28.92 40.26
C PRO A 6 129.76 -27.60 39.57
N SER A 7 130.10 -26.61 40.40
CA SER A 7 130.99 -25.51 40.03
C SER A 7 132.42 -26.02 39.89
N ALA A 8 133.05 -25.82 38.72
CA ALA A 8 134.48 -26.00 38.53
C ALA A 8 135.07 -24.83 37.74
N LEU A 9 135.83 -24.01 38.46
CA LEU A 9 137.12 -23.45 38.08
C LEU A 9 137.23 -22.72 36.72
N SER A 10 137.07 -21.40 36.80
CA SER A 10 138.12 -20.43 36.46
C SER A 10 139.24 -20.88 35.50
N ASN A 11 139.29 -20.23 34.33
CA ASN A 11 140.46 -19.62 33.68
C ASN A 11 140.43 -19.83 32.16
N LEU A 12 139.81 -18.89 31.46
CA LEU A 12 140.14 -18.60 30.06
C LEU A 12 140.38 -17.09 29.90
N PRO A 13 141.26 -16.69 28.96
CA PRO A 13 142.04 -15.47 29.09
C PRO A 13 141.18 -14.23 28.89
N THR A 14 141.22 -13.34 29.88
CA THR A 14 141.06 -11.92 29.65
C THR A 14 142.29 -11.45 28.89
N LEU A 15 142.16 -11.25 27.58
CA LEU A 15 142.74 -10.12 26.84
C LEU A 15 142.57 -10.32 25.33
N HIS A 16 142.16 -9.21 24.68
CA HIS A 16 142.01 -8.92 23.25
C HIS A 16 140.58 -8.96 22.71
N SER A 17 139.88 -7.82 22.76
CA SER A 17 139.36 -7.14 21.56
C SER A 17 138.38 -6.02 21.92
N LEU A 18 138.94 -4.83 22.22
CA LEU A 18 138.26 -3.53 22.12
C LEU A 18 137.92 -3.17 20.64
N HIS A 19 137.94 -4.13 19.72
CA HIS A 19 137.70 -3.93 18.28
C HIS A 19 136.34 -4.45 17.79
N ASN A 20 135.57 -5.14 18.65
CA ASN A 20 134.27 -5.75 18.29
C ASN A 20 133.04 -5.04 18.88
N GLU A 21 133.23 -4.11 19.83
CA GLU A 21 132.21 -3.20 20.37
C GLU A 21 131.39 -2.46 19.29
N PRO A 22 132.01 -1.83 18.27
CA PRO A 22 131.25 -1.14 17.23
C PRO A 22 130.38 -2.10 16.38
N LEU A 23 130.87 -3.31 16.08
CA LEU A 23 130.12 -4.34 15.33
C LEU A 23 128.94 -4.87 16.13
N LEU A 24 129.09 -5.07 17.44
CA LEU A 24 127.99 -5.50 18.32
C LEU A 24 126.93 -4.40 18.46
N ARG A 25 127.34 -3.13 18.52
CA ARG A 25 126.42 -1.98 18.56
C ARG A 25 125.66 -1.81 17.24
N GLU A 26 126.32 -2.03 16.11
CA GLU A 26 125.71 -2.02 14.77
C GLU A 26 124.75 -3.20 14.56
N LEU A 27 125.10 -4.40 15.05
CA LEU A 27 124.21 -5.55 15.10
C LEU A 27 122.96 -5.27 15.97
N ALA A 28 123.13 -4.63 17.12
CA ALA A 28 122.01 -4.25 17.98
C ALA A 28 121.08 -3.21 17.33
N VAL A 29 121.65 -2.22 16.63
CA VAL A 29 120.87 -1.20 15.88
C VAL A 29 120.11 -1.84 14.72
N THR A 30 120.76 -2.71 13.94
CA THR A 30 120.11 -3.43 12.83
C THR A 30 119.01 -4.37 13.34
N GLN A 31 119.23 -5.06 14.46
CA GLN A 31 118.21 -5.91 15.09
C GLN A 31 117.05 -5.09 15.67
N ALA A 32 117.30 -3.91 16.24
CA ALA A 32 116.26 -2.99 16.68
C ALA A 32 115.42 -2.46 15.50
N LEU A 33 116.08 -2.09 14.38
CA LEU A 33 115.42 -1.68 13.14
C LEU A 33 114.58 -2.81 12.54
N ALA A 34 115.13 -4.03 12.44
CA ALA A 34 114.39 -5.20 11.95
C ALA A 34 113.17 -5.51 12.84
N SER A 35 113.31 -5.38 14.17
CA SER A 35 112.21 -5.55 15.11
C SER A 35 111.14 -4.45 14.99
N SER A 36 111.55 -3.21 14.72
CA SER A 36 110.63 -2.09 14.46
C SER A 36 109.87 -2.31 13.16
N LEU A 37 110.57 -2.66 12.08
CA LEU A 37 109.97 -2.94 10.79
C LEU A 37 108.99 -4.12 10.88
N SER A 38 109.36 -5.19 11.59
CA SER A 38 108.48 -6.35 11.82
C SER A 38 107.21 -5.95 12.56
N ARG A 39 107.31 -5.10 13.59
CA ARG A 39 106.14 -4.56 14.31
C ARG A 39 105.26 -3.70 13.42
N ASP A 40 105.85 -2.86 12.57
CA ASP A 40 105.08 -2.03 11.65
C ASP A 40 104.40 -2.87 10.57
N CYS A 41 105.06 -3.88 10.03
CA CYS A 41 104.44 -4.86 9.13
C CYS A 41 103.25 -5.56 9.78
N GLU A 42 103.33 -5.94 11.07
CA GLU A 42 102.21 -6.54 11.80
C GLU A 42 101.04 -5.55 12.00
N LYS A 43 101.33 -4.28 12.32
CA LYS A 43 100.30 -3.24 12.40
C LYS A 43 99.59 -3.06 11.05
N TRP A 44 100.33 -3.03 9.95
CA TRP A 44 99.74 -2.95 8.61
C TRP A 44 98.90 -4.19 8.28
N ARG A 45 99.36 -5.39 8.63
CA ARG A 45 98.59 -6.63 8.42
C ARG A 45 97.28 -6.62 9.18
N THR A 46 97.32 -6.32 10.48
CA THR A 46 96.11 -6.24 11.32
C THR A 46 95.15 -5.13 10.87
N LEU A 47 95.68 -3.99 10.38
CA LEU A 47 94.86 -2.93 9.81
C LEU A 47 94.17 -3.39 8.52
N VAL A 48 94.90 -4.03 7.60
CA VAL A 48 94.33 -4.57 6.35
C VAL A 48 93.26 -5.62 6.65
N GLU A 49 93.49 -6.50 7.62
CA GLU A 49 92.52 -7.54 8.01
C GLU A 49 91.25 -6.94 8.64
N LYS A 50 91.40 -5.92 9.49
CA LYS A 50 90.25 -5.15 10.02
C LYS A 50 89.46 -4.47 8.92
N HIS A 51 90.13 -3.79 7.99
CA HIS A 51 89.47 -3.15 6.85
C HIS A 51 88.78 -4.17 5.93
N SER A 52 89.40 -5.32 5.69
CA SER A 52 88.80 -6.42 4.91
C SER A 52 87.52 -6.95 5.56
N SER A 53 87.57 -7.20 6.88
CA SER A 53 86.42 -7.70 7.64
C SER A 53 85.27 -6.68 7.66
N ALA A 54 85.58 -5.39 7.89
CA ALA A 54 84.59 -4.32 7.86
C ALA A 54 83.95 -4.14 6.48
N LEU A 55 84.73 -4.31 5.41
CA LEU A 55 84.23 -4.24 4.03
C LEU A 55 83.32 -5.42 3.70
N GLU A 56 83.62 -6.62 4.20
CA GLU A 56 82.75 -7.79 4.06
C GLU A 56 81.42 -7.62 4.80
N GLU A 57 81.46 -7.11 6.04
CA GLU A 57 80.26 -6.79 6.82
C GLU A 57 79.41 -5.69 6.14
N ALA A 58 80.04 -4.64 5.62
CA ALA A 58 79.36 -3.60 4.85
C ALA A 58 78.68 -4.19 3.60
N ASN A 59 79.34 -5.07 2.86
CA ASN A 59 78.73 -5.74 1.71
C ASN A 59 77.55 -6.64 2.10
N LYS A 60 77.63 -7.37 3.23
CA LYS A 60 76.51 -8.17 3.76
C LYS A 60 75.31 -7.29 4.12
N THR A 61 75.53 -6.12 4.74
CA THR A 61 74.44 -5.20 5.07
C THR A 61 73.82 -4.56 3.83
N ILE A 62 74.63 -4.14 2.85
CA ILE A 62 74.16 -3.58 1.57
C ILE A 62 73.33 -4.60 0.79
N THR A 63 73.78 -5.85 0.69
CA THR A 63 73.01 -6.91 0.00
C THR A 63 71.67 -7.19 0.67
N ALA A 64 71.64 -7.23 2.01
CA ALA A 64 70.40 -7.37 2.76
C ALA A 64 69.45 -6.16 2.57
N ALA A 65 69.98 -4.93 2.55
CA ALA A 65 69.20 -3.72 2.30
C ALA A 65 68.62 -3.70 0.89
N ASN A 66 69.40 -4.07 -0.12
CA ASN A 66 68.96 -4.16 -1.51
C ASN A 66 67.83 -5.19 -1.69
N LYS A 67 67.90 -6.32 -0.99
CA LYS A 67 66.80 -7.30 -0.98
C LYS A 67 65.51 -6.68 -0.44
N LYS A 68 65.58 -6.01 0.71
CA LYS A 68 64.43 -5.31 1.31
C LYS A 68 63.85 -4.22 0.40
N LEU A 69 64.72 -3.51 -0.33
CA LEU A 69 64.30 -2.48 -1.28
C LEU A 69 63.49 -3.08 -2.43
N LYS A 70 63.95 -4.19 -3.02
CA LYS A 70 63.20 -4.92 -4.06
C LYS A 70 61.84 -5.42 -3.56
N ASP A 71 61.79 -5.95 -2.34
CA ASP A 71 60.52 -6.40 -1.74
C ASP A 71 59.53 -5.23 -1.59
N ARG A 72 60.02 -4.05 -1.17
CA ARG A 72 59.22 -2.81 -1.08
C ARG A 72 58.75 -2.31 -2.44
N GLU A 73 59.59 -2.34 -3.47
CA GLU A 73 59.19 -1.96 -4.84
C GLU A 73 58.04 -2.82 -5.37
N HIS A 74 58.09 -4.13 -5.09
CA HIS A 74 57.01 -5.05 -5.46
C HIS A 74 55.71 -4.74 -4.68
N ILE A 75 55.80 -4.43 -3.39
CA ILE A 75 54.64 -4.00 -2.59
C ILE A 75 54.05 -2.70 -3.13
N ILE A 76 54.89 -1.69 -3.44
CA ILE A 76 54.45 -0.42 -4.02
C ILE A 76 53.73 -0.64 -5.35
N SER A 77 54.26 -1.54 -6.20
CA SER A 77 53.63 -1.89 -7.48
C SER A 77 52.24 -2.50 -7.30
N LYS A 78 52.09 -3.41 -6.32
CA LYS A 78 50.79 -3.99 -5.95
C LYS A 78 49.82 -2.93 -5.42
N LEU A 79 50.28 -2.06 -4.53
CA LEU A 79 49.47 -0.97 -3.98
C LEU A 79 49.03 0.02 -5.07
N LYS A 80 49.91 0.36 -6.01
CA LYS A 80 49.58 1.24 -7.14
C LYS A 80 48.49 0.64 -8.03
N LYS A 81 48.56 -0.67 -8.31
CA LYS A 81 47.51 -1.39 -9.05
C LYS A 81 46.19 -1.40 -8.26
N GLY A 82 46.24 -1.68 -6.96
CA GLY A 82 45.05 -1.65 -6.09
C GLY A 82 44.39 -0.27 -6.05
N ASN A 83 45.18 0.80 -5.95
CA ASN A 83 44.69 2.17 -5.92
C ASN A 83 44.05 2.59 -7.25
N ALA A 84 44.63 2.17 -8.38
CA ALA A 84 44.00 2.38 -9.69
C ALA A 84 42.63 1.68 -9.79
N SER A 85 42.52 0.45 -9.29
CA SER A 85 41.24 -0.29 -9.26
C SER A 85 40.21 0.37 -8.35
N LEU A 86 40.61 0.83 -7.16
CA LEU A 86 39.73 1.54 -6.24
C LEU A 86 39.24 2.85 -6.83
N LYS A 87 40.10 3.58 -7.55
CA LYS A 87 39.72 4.81 -8.25
C LYS A 87 38.65 4.52 -9.31
N THR A 88 38.86 3.53 -10.16
CA THR A 88 37.84 3.15 -11.17
C THR A 88 36.53 2.71 -10.52
N GLN A 89 36.60 1.99 -9.40
CA GLN A 89 35.40 1.60 -8.65
C GLN A 89 34.68 2.82 -8.07
N GLY A 90 35.40 3.78 -7.51
CA GLY A 90 34.84 5.05 -7.03
C GLY A 90 34.13 5.83 -8.14
N ASP A 91 34.75 5.91 -9.32
CA ASP A 91 34.15 6.57 -10.49
C ASP A 91 32.87 5.85 -10.93
N THR A 92 32.88 4.51 -11.00
CA THR A 92 31.67 3.73 -11.33
C THR A 92 30.57 3.84 -10.27
N SER A 93 30.93 3.91 -8.98
CA SER A 93 29.95 4.09 -7.91
C SER A 93 29.32 5.49 -7.97
N SER A 94 30.11 6.50 -8.32
CA SER A 94 29.65 7.87 -8.50
C SER A 94 28.66 7.98 -9.66
N THR A 95 28.96 7.35 -10.81
CA THR A 95 28.05 7.35 -11.96
C THR A 95 26.76 6.59 -11.71
N LEU A 96 26.82 5.47 -10.96
CA LEU A 96 25.62 4.75 -10.54
C LEU A 96 24.77 5.58 -9.58
N ALA A 97 25.39 6.26 -8.61
CA ALA A 97 24.67 7.11 -7.67
C ALA A 97 23.94 8.27 -8.38
N THR A 98 24.57 8.91 -9.37
CA THR A 98 23.92 9.98 -10.15
C THR A 98 22.78 9.45 -11.03
N SER A 99 22.94 8.27 -11.64
CA SER A 99 21.87 7.62 -12.42
C SER A 99 20.68 7.22 -11.54
N LEU A 100 20.94 6.66 -10.35
CA LEU A 100 19.90 6.34 -9.37
C LEU A 100 19.17 7.60 -8.89
N ALA A 101 19.88 8.69 -8.61
CA ALA A 101 19.25 9.95 -8.23
C ALA A 101 18.36 10.52 -9.35
N SER A 102 18.81 10.43 -10.61
CA SER A 102 18.03 10.88 -11.76
C SER A 102 16.76 10.05 -11.95
N THR A 103 16.86 8.73 -11.86
CA THR A 103 15.71 7.82 -12.01
C THR A 103 14.71 7.99 -10.87
N LEU A 104 15.18 8.13 -9.62
CA LEU A 104 14.31 8.45 -8.49
C LEU A 104 13.53 9.75 -8.73
N LYS A 105 14.22 10.81 -9.15
CA LYS A 105 13.56 12.09 -9.47
C LYS A 105 12.50 11.95 -10.55
N GLU A 106 12.79 11.22 -11.63
CA GLU A 106 11.83 10.97 -12.71
C GLU A 106 10.59 10.21 -12.19
N THR A 107 10.80 9.13 -11.42
CA THR A 107 9.70 8.35 -10.85
C THR A 107 8.84 9.16 -9.88
N THR A 108 9.43 10.02 -9.04
CA THR A 108 8.68 10.93 -8.17
C THR A 108 7.81 11.89 -8.98
N THR A 109 8.38 12.54 -10.01
CA THR A 109 7.59 13.46 -10.85
C THR A 109 6.47 12.76 -11.62
N SER A 110 6.71 11.52 -12.05
CA SER A 110 5.67 10.71 -12.70
C SER A 110 4.55 10.37 -11.71
N LEU A 111 4.90 9.97 -10.48
CA LEU A 111 3.94 9.66 -9.42
C LEU A 111 3.08 10.87 -9.04
N ASP A 112 3.70 12.05 -8.90
CA ASP A 112 2.98 13.29 -8.62
C ASP A 112 1.97 13.60 -9.75
N SER A 113 2.36 13.36 -11.00
CA SER A 113 1.48 13.57 -12.15
C SER A 113 0.29 12.59 -12.19
N THR A 114 0.49 11.34 -11.74
CA THR A 114 -0.57 10.34 -11.68
C THR A 114 -1.50 10.59 -10.50
N ASN A 115 -0.97 11.00 -9.36
CA ASN A 115 -1.79 11.37 -8.20
C ASN A 115 -2.69 12.56 -8.53
N LYS A 116 -2.15 13.58 -9.20
CA LYS A 116 -2.97 14.71 -9.67
C LYS A 116 -4.12 14.27 -10.58
N LYS A 117 -3.86 13.33 -11.51
CA LYS A 117 -4.91 12.79 -12.39
C LYS A 117 -5.97 12.00 -11.62
N LEU A 118 -5.55 11.29 -10.57
CA LEU A 118 -6.46 10.56 -9.69
C LEU A 118 -7.35 11.53 -8.92
N GLU A 119 -6.78 12.56 -8.29
CA GLU A 119 -7.53 13.62 -7.61
C GLU A 119 -8.55 14.29 -8.54
N ASP A 120 -8.13 14.65 -9.77
CA ASP A 120 -9.02 15.22 -10.79
C ASP A 120 -10.16 14.25 -11.19
N ALA A 121 -9.90 12.94 -11.18
CA ALA A 121 -10.90 11.92 -11.50
C ALA A 121 -11.89 11.72 -10.34
N THR A 122 -11.41 11.70 -9.09
CA THR A 122 -12.23 11.63 -7.88
C THR A 122 -13.16 12.85 -7.80
N ALA A 123 -12.62 14.06 -7.99
CA ALA A 123 -13.43 15.27 -7.98
C ALA A 123 -14.54 15.27 -9.05
N LYS A 124 -14.25 14.69 -10.24
CA LYS A 124 -15.27 14.51 -11.29
C LYS A 124 -16.31 13.47 -10.90
N HIS A 125 -15.88 12.35 -10.33
CA HIS A 125 -16.78 11.31 -9.84
C HIS A 125 -17.77 11.88 -8.82
N ASP A 126 -17.27 12.60 -7.81
CA ASP A 126 -18.10 13.19 -6.76
C ASP A 126 -19.09 14.22 -7.33
N SER A 127 -18.64 15.04 -8.30
CA SER A 127 -19.52 15.97 -9.00
C SER A 127 -20.64 15.25 -9.77
N LEU A 128 -20.34 14.15 -10.45
CA LEU A 128 -21.33 13.36 -11.16
C LEU A 128 -22.29 12.64 -10.21
N ALA A 129 -21.80 12.14 -9.07
CA ALA A 129 -22.62 11.54 -8.03
C ALA A 129 -23.66 12.54 -7.48
N LEU A 130 -23.22 13.78 -7.19
CA LEU A 130 -24.12 14.86 -6.77
C LEU A 130 -25.17 15.20 -7.84
N GLN A 131 -24.76 15.31 -9.11
CA GLN A 131 -25.69 15.55 -10.23
C GLN A 131 -26.70 14.42 -10.40
N LEU A 132 -26.27 13.17 -10.23
CA LEU A 132 -27.14 12.00 -10.32
C LEU A 132 -28.16 11.97 -9.19
N GLN A 133 -27.75 12.29 -7.96
CA GLN A 133 -28.65 12.40 -6.82
C GLN A 133 -29.68 13.53 -7.03
N GLU A 134 -29.24 14.69 -7.51
CA GLU A 134 -30.13 15.81 -7.84
C GLU A 134 -31.13 15.43 -8.95
N ALA A 135 -30.67 14.77 -10.00
CA ALA A 135 -31.52 14.28 -11.09
C ALA A 135 -32.57 13.27 -10.59
N LYS A 136 -32.18 12.32 -9.72
CA LYS A 136 -33.10 11.39 -9.06
C LYS A 136 -34.16 12.14 -8.23
N ALA A 137 -33.74 13.12 -7.43
CA ALA A 137 -34.65 13.94 -6.62
C ALA A 137 -35.63 14.75 -7.51
N ASN A 138 -35.17 15.30 -8.63
CA ASN A 138 -36.02 16.04 -9.56
C ASN A 138 -37.01 15.12 -10.29
N MET A 139 -36.59 13.91 -10.66
CA MET A 139 -37.47 12.91 -11.29
C MET A 139 -38.62 12.51 -10.34
N THR A 140 -38.33 12.29 -9.06
CA THR A 140 -39.38 11.95 -8.07
C THR A 140 -40.36 13.11 -7.86
N LYS A 141 -39.89 14.37 -7.84
CA LYS A 141 -40.75 15.56 -7.79
C LYS A 141 -41.64 15.67 -9.02
N LEU A 142 -41.10 15.44 -10.22
CA LEU A 142 -41.88 15.47 -11.47
C LEU A 142 -42.97 14.40 -11.46
N ARG A 143 -42.64 13.16 -11.08
CA ARG A 143 -43.63 12.07 -10.94
C ARG A 143 -44.73 12.36 -9.92
N ARG A 144 -44.41 13.04 -8.80
CA ARG A 144 -45.42 13.49 -7.82
C ARG A 144 -46.33 14.57 -8.44
N SER A 145 -45.75 15.53 -9.17
CA SER A 145 -46.49 16.58 -9.86
C SER A 145 -47.46 16.01 -10.91
N ASP A 146 -47.00 15.06 -11.73
CA ASP A 146 -47.84 14.47 -12.78
C ASP A 146 -49.01 13.66 -12.20
N ARG A 147 -48.79 12.91 -11.11
CA ARG A 147 -49.89 12.26 -10.36
C ARG A 147 -50.91 13.27 -9.83
N ASN A 148 -50.44 14.41 -9.31
CA ASN A 148 -51.35 15.46 -8.82
C ASN A 148 -52.16 16.10 -9.96
N LYS A 149 -51.54 16.33 -11.12
CA LYS A 149 -52.24 16.82 -12.32
C LYS A 149 -53.30 15.83 -12.78
N GLU A 150 -52.98 14.53 -12.82
CA GLU A 150 -53.93 13.48 -13.18
C GLU A 150 -55.13 13.43 -12.21
N LYS A 151 -54.88 13.46 -10.90
CA LYS A 151 -55.95 13.54 -9.88
C LYS A 151 -56.83 14.77 -10.08
N THR A 152 -56.24 15.93 -10.35
CA THR A 152 -56.96 17.18 -10.62
C THR A 152 -57.82 17.06 -11.88
N GLN A 153 -57.29 16.42 -12.93
CA GLN A 153 -58.03 16.16 -14.17
C GLN A 153 -59.22 15.24 -13.93
N GLN A 154 -59.06 14.18 -13.15
CA GLN A 154 -60.15 13.26 -12.78
C GLN A 154 -61.25 13.96 -11.98
N GLN A 155 -60.89 14.79 -11.00
CA GLN A 155 -61.85 15.60 -10.23
C GLN A 155 -62.63 16.55 -11.15
N ASN A 156 -61.95 17.22 -12.09
CA ASN A 156 -62.59 18.10 -13.06
C ASN A 156 -63.56 17.35 -13.98
N LEU A 157 -63.21 16.14 -14.43
CA LEU A 157 -64.11 15.29 -15.23
C LEU A 157 -65.33 14.86 -14.42
N HIS A 158 -65.15 14.46 -13.16
CA HIS A 158 -66.24 14.08 -12.27
C HIS A 158 -67.20 15.25 -12.01
N LEU A 159 -66.68 16.45 -11.73
CA LEU A 159 -67.48 17.66 -11.54
C LEU A 159 -68.25 18.01 -12.81
N LYS A 160 -67.62 17.93 -13.99
CA LYS A 160 -68.32 18.11 -15.28
C LYS A 160 -69.48 17.13 -15.44
N ALA A 161 -69.29 15.85 -15.11
CA ALA A 161 -70.35 14.84 -15.19
C ALA A 161 -71.50 15.12 -14.21
N LEU A 162 -71.20 15.53 -12.97
CA LEU A 162 -72.20 15.95 -11.98
C LEU A 162 -73.02 17.15 -12.47
N LEU A 163 -72.36 18.18 -13.01
CA LEU A 163 -73.02 19.35 -13.58
C LEU A 163 -73.91 18.96 -14.77
N HIS A 164 -73.42 18.12 -15.68
CA HIS A 164 -74.24 17.60 -16.78
C HIS A 164 -75.47 16.83 -16.28
N ARG A 165 -75.33 15.97 -15.26
CA ARG A 165 -76.45 15.23 -14.66
C ARG A 165 -77.47 16.18 -14.02
N GLN A 166 -77.02 17.21 -13.31
CA GLN A 166 -77.90 18.21 -12.72
C GLN A 166 -78.62 19.05 -13.79
N CYS A 167 -77.91 19.48 -14.83
CA CYS A 167 -78.49 20.18 -15.97
C CYS A 167 -79.53 19.31 -16.70
N ALA A 168 -79.22 18.04 -16.94
CA ALA A 168 -80.16 17.09 -17.54
C ALA A 168 -81.39 16.87 -16.65
N ALA A 169 -81.22 16.70 -15.34
CA ALA A 169 -82.32 16.57 -14.40
C ALA A 169 -83.22 17.82 -14.36
N ARG A 170 -82.64 19.03 -14.42
CA ARG A 170 -83.39 20.29 -14.50
C ARG A 170 -84.11 20.47 -15.84
N TYR A 171 -83.46 20.10 -16.94
CA TYR A 171 -84.09 20.13 -18.27
C TYR A 171 -85.30 19.17 -18.34
N ASN A 172 -85.19 17.97 -17.75
CA ASN A 172 -86.29 17.02 -17.68
C ASN A 172 -87.41 17.48 -16.70
N SER A 173 -87.05 18.14 -15.60
CA SER A 173 -88.01 18.68 -14.62
C SER A 173 -88.83 19.85 -15.16
N ASN A 174 -88.28 20.65 -16.08
CA ASN A 174 -89.00 21.77 -16.71
C ASN A 174 -89.86 21.34 -17.91
N ASN A 175 -89.70 20.10 -18.39
CA ASN A 175 -90.53 19.52 -19.46
C ASN A 175 -91.67 18.64 -18.92
N SER A 176 -91.80 18.50 -17.59
CA SER A 176 -92.94 17.86 -16.93
C SER A 176 -94.02 18.90 -16.62
N ASN A 177 -94.60 19.47 -17.67
CA ASN A 177 -95.90 20.11 -17.59
C ASN A 177 -96.73 19.62 -18.78
N ASP A 178 -97.05 18.32 -18.79
CA ASP A 178 -98.30 17.82 -19.35
C ASP A 178 -98.56 16.35 -18.98
N ASN A 179 -99.59 16.18 -18.15
CA ASN A 179 -100.58 15.11 -18.14
C ASN A 179 -100.18 13.67 -17.74
N ASN A 180 -100.61 13.33 -16.52
CA ASN A 180 -101.60 12.27 -16.27
C ASN A 180 -101.40 10.95 -17.05
N THR A 181 -100.83 9.94 -16.39
CA THR A 181 -101.37 8.57 -16.49
C THR A 181 -100.95 7.75 -15.29
N ALA A 182 -101.98 7.30 -14.57
CA ALA A 182 -101.88 6.36 -13.48
C ALA A 182 -101.18 5.07 -13.93
N ALA A 183 -100.14 4.69 -13.20
CA ALA A 183 -99.71 3.31 -13.11
C ALA A 183 -99.55 2.97 -11.62
N THR A 184 -100.67 2.58 -11.03
CA THR A 184 -100.75 1.84 -9.78
C THR A 184 -99.91 0.58 -9.90
N LEU A 185 -98.66 0.62 -9.46
CA LEU A 185 -97.89 -0.57 -9.14
C LEU A 185 -98.02 -0.82 -7.64
N ARG A 186 -98.99 -1.68 -7.33
CA ARG A 186 -99.11 -2.43 -6.08
C ARG A 186 -97.72 -2.95 -5.72
N THR A 187 -97.13 -2.42 -4.65
CA THR A 187 -96.04 -3.06 -3.93
C THR A 187 -96.61 -4.24 -3.15
N ALA A 188 -96.81 -5.35 -3.87
CA ALA A 188 -96.73 -6.66 -3.25
C ALA A 188 -95.25 -6.92 -2.91
N PRO A 189 -94.91 -7.43 -1.72
CA PRO A 189 -93.54 -7.71 -1.33
C PRO A 189 -93.09 -8.99 -2.07
N THR A 190 -92.64 -8.85 -3.31
CA THR A 190 -91.89 -9.90 -3.99
C THR A 190 -90.45 -9.83 -3.52
N THR A 191 -90.00 -10.91 -2.92
CA THR A 191 -88.67 -11.23 -2.37
C THR A 191 -87.47 -10.98 -3.30
N THR A 192 -87.68 -10.50 -4.53
CA THR A 192 -86.66 -10.34 -5.59
C THR A 192 -85.96 -8.98 -5.56
N THR A 193 -86.62 -7.90 -5.14
CA THR A 193 -85.98 -6.56 -5.08
C THR A 193 -85.03 -6.45 -3.90
N ALA A 194 -85.38 -7.05 -2.75
CA ALA A 194 -84.51 -7.07 -1.57
C ALA A 194 -83.20 -7.85 -1.81
N THR A 195 -83.23 -8.89 -2.65
CA THR A 195 -82.04 -9.64 -3.04
C THR A 195 -81.14 -8.86 -4.00
N THR A 196 -81.69 -8.09 -4.96
CA THR A 196 -80.87 -7.27 -5.87
C THR A 196 -80.16 -6.15 -5.12
N THR A 197 -80.84 -5.42 -4.24
CA THR A 197 -80.21 -4.36 -3.43
C THR A 197 -79.16 -4.93 -2.48
N ARG A 198 -79.42 -6.09 -1.87
CA ARG A 198 -78.44 -6.79 -1.03
C ARG A 198 -77.22 -7.26 -1.82
N ASN A 199 -77.40 -7.71 -3.06
CA ASN A 199 -76.28 -8.12 -3.93
C ASN A 199 -75.45 -6.91 -4.38
N GLU A 200 -76.09 -5.78 -4.70
CA GLU A 200 -75.40 -4.51 -5.01
C GLU A 200 -74.58 -4.00 -3.82
N ASP A 201 -75.13 -4.04 -2.61
CA ASP A 201 -74.42 -3.67 -1.37
C ASP A 201 -73.22 -4.59 -1.11
N ILE A 202 -73.36 -5.91 -1.36
CA ILE A 202 -72.27 -6.88 -1.22
C ILE A 202 -71.18 -6.63 -2.27
N LEU A 203 -71.54 -6.31 -3.52
CA LEU A 203 -70.57 -6.00 -4.58
C LEU A 203 -69.84 -4.68 -4.32
N HIS A 204 -70.52 -3.65 -3.82
CA HIS A 204 -69.87 -2.41 -3.40
C HIS A 204 -68.94 -2.63 -2.21
N SER A 205 -69.36 -3.41 -1.21
CA SER A 205 -68.52 -3.80 -0.08
C SER A 205 -67.29 -4.61 -0.54
N ALA A 206 -67.47 -5.52 -1.51
CA ALA A 206 -66.38 -6.29 -2.11
C ALA A 206 -65.38 -5.40 -2.85
N LEU A 207 -65.87 -4.44 -3.63
CA LEU A 207 -65.03 -3.49 -4.36
C LEU A 207 -64.23 -2.61 -3.40
N SER A 208 -64.87 -2.06 -2.36
CA SER A 208 -64.18 -1.27 -1.34
C SER A 208 -63.11 -2.07 -0.61
N ALA A 209 -63.42 -3.30 -0.20
CA ALA A 209 -62.46 -4.18 0.45
C ALA A 209 -61.32 -4.63 -0.48
N ALA A 210 -61.58 -4.76 -1.79
CA ALA A 210 -60.53 -5.04 -2.77
C ALA A 210 -59.59 -3.83 -2.97
N LEU A 211 -60.13 -2.60 -3.00
CA LEU A 211 -59.33 -1.38 -3.13
C LEU A 211 -58.44 -1.12 -1.91
N GLU A 212 -59.00 -1.27 -0.70
CA GLU A 212 -58.23 -1.20 0.55
C GLU A 212 -57.09 -2.23 0.55
N ARG A 213 -57.38 -3.43 0.05
CA ARG A 213 -56.37 -4.48 -0.04
C ARG A 213 -55.25 -4.18 -1.05
N ILE A 214 -55.58 -3.54 -2.16
CA ILE A 214 -54.57 -3.12 -3.14
C ILE A 214 -53.65 -2.07 -2.50
N ASP A 215 -54.19 -1.10 -1.75
CA ASP A 215 -53.41 -0.08 -1.05
C ASP A 215 -52.46 -0.69 0.02
N GLU A 216 -52.92 -1.69 0.77
CA GLU A 216 -52.07 -2.46 1.70
C GLU A 216 -50.92 -3.22 0.99
N LEU A 217 -51.20 -3.80 -0.17
CA LEU A 217 -50.18 -4.49 -0.99
C LEU A 217 -49.17 -3.49 -1.55
N GLU A 218 -49.62 -2.34 -2.04
CA GLU A 218 -48.74 -1.31 -2.59
C GLU A 218 -47.84 -0.71 -1.49
N THR A 219 -48.41 -0.41 -0.32
CA THR A 219 -47.64 0.13 0.81
C THR A 219 -46.62 -0.87 1.36
N SER A 220 -46.97 -2.16 1.47
CA SER A 220 -46.03 -3.21 1.90
C SER A 220 -44.94 -3.50 0.85
N ALA A 221 -45.28 -3.49 -0.44
CA ALA A 221 -44.31 -3.63 -1.52
C ALA A 221 -43.32 -2.45 -1.57
N HIS A 222 -43.81 -1.22 -1.34
CA HIS A 222 -42.93 -0.04 -1.24
C HIS A 222 -41.95 -0.16 -0.07
N ALA A 223 -42.40 -0.58 1.10
CA ALA A 223 -41.51 -0.79 2.25
C ALA A 223 -40.43 -1.87 2.00
N LEU A 224 -40.75 -2.92 1.23
CA LEU A 224 -39.77 -3.93 0.84
C LEU A 224 -38.72 -3.38 -0.15
N LEU A 225 -39.14 -2.56 -1.10
CA LEU A 225 -38.24 -1.92 -2.06
C LEU A 225 -37.30 -0.92 -1.38
N ASP A 226 -37.82 -0.11 -0.45
CA ASP A 226 -37.00 0.84 0.32
C ASP A 226 -35.93 0.10 1.15
N ALA A 227 -36.29 -1.02 1.79
CA ALA A 227 -35.33 -1.83 2.55
C ALA A 227 -34.28 -2.53 1.66
N LEU A 228 -34.62 -2.88 0.42
CA LEU A 228 -33.67 -3.43 -0.55
C LEU A 228 -32.69 -2.37 -1.07
N ASP A 229 -33.16 -1.16 -1.31
CA ASP A 229 -32.30 -0.03 -1.70
C ASP A 229 -31.33 0.33 -0.56
N GLU A 230 -31.78 0.33 0.70
CA GLU A 230 -30.91 0.52 1.89
C GLU A 230 -29.86 -0.60 2.05
N HIS A 231 -30.22 -1.85 1.76
CA HIS A 231 -29.27 -2.98 1.80
C HIS A 231 -28.24 -2.92 0.65
N GLY A 232 -28.60 -2.37 -0.51
CA GLY A 232 -27.73 -2.30 -1.69
C GLY A 232 -26.59 -1.29 -1.58
N ASP A 233 -26.78 -0.21 -0.83
CA ASP A 233 -25.78 0.85 -0.65
C ASP A 233 -24.71 0.52 0.42
N SER A 234 -24.92 -0.51 1.25
CA SER A 234 -23.99 -0.89 2.35
C SER A 234 -22.74 -1.67 1.91
N SER A 235 -22.59 -2.01 0.63
CA SER A 235 -21.56 -2.96 0.16
C SER A 235 -20.27 -2.31 -0.38
N ASN A 236 -20.06 -1.00 -0.25
CA ASN A 236 -18.95 -0.32 -0.95
C ASN A 236 -18.19 0.75 -0.15
N GLU A 237 -18.10 0.63 1.18
CA GLU A 237 -17.20 1.47 1.99
C GLU A 237 -16.04 0.62 2.53
N GLU A 238 -14.86 0.82 1.93
CA GLU A 238 -13.57 0.37 2.43
C GLU A 238 -13.17 1.20 3.65
N GLU A 239 -12.76 0.50 4.71
CA GLU A 239 -11.77 0.92 5.72
C GLU A 239 -12.08 2.18 6.55
N ASP A 240 -12.72 2.00 7.69
CA ASP A 240 -12.11 2.16 9.03
C ASP A 240 -13.23 2.34 10.08
N ASP A 241 -13.00 1.75 11.25
CA ASP A 241 -13.65 2.07 12.52
C ASP A 241 -14.90 1.24 12.94
N GLU A 242 -14.94 0.95 14.24
CA GLU A 242 -15.64 -0.15 14.90
C GLU A 242 -17.17 -0.01 14.97
N GLY A 243 -17.88 -0.45 13.91
CA GLY A 243 -19.34 -0.41 13.83
C GLY A 243 -20.01 -1.72 13.38
N GLU A 244 -19.80 -2.82 14.08
CA GLU A 244 -20.38 -4.16 13.79
C GLU A 244 -21.93 -4.25 13.89
N HIS A 245 -22.64 -3.12 13.97
CA HIS A 245 -24.07 -3.04 14.27
C HIS A 245 -24.98 -2.72 13.08
N ASP A 246 -24.47 -2.17 11.98
CA ASP A 246 -25.33 -1.61 10.93
C ASP A 246 -25.83 -2.65 9.91
N GLU A 247 -25.05 -3.70 9.61
CA GLU A 247 -25.48 -4.78 8.71
C GLU A 247 -26.60 -5.63 9.32
N ALA A 248 -26.54 -5.88 10.64
CA ALA A 248 -27.56 -6.61 11.36
C ALA A 248 -28.90 -5.85 11.41
N ASP A 249 -28.87 -4.51 11.47
CA ASP A 249 -30.07 -3.67 11.48
C ASP A 249 -30.71 -3.59 10.08
N ALA A 250 -29.89 -3.44 9.01
CA ALA A 250 -30.38 -3.43 7.64
C ALA A 250 -31.03 -4.77 7.23
N THR A 251 -30.40 -5.89 7.58
CA THR A 251 -30.95 -7.22 7.32
C THR A 251 -32.22 -7.50 8.13
N ALA A 252 -32.32 -7.01 9.38
CA ALA A 252 -33.53 -7.11 10.19
C ALA A 252 -34.71 -6.34 9.57
N LYS A 253 -34.48 -5.11 9.09
CA LYS A 253 -35.52 -4.30 8.40
C LYS A 253 -36.01 -4.96 7.13
N LEU A 254 -35.10 -5.53 6.33
CA LEU A 254 -35.47 -6.26 5.12
C LEU A 254 -36.36 -7.48 5.42
N LEU A 255 -35.99 -8.27 6.43
CA LEU A 255 -36.79 -9.41 6.87
C LEU A 255 -38.16 -9.00 7.42
N GLU A 256 -38.23 -7.91 8.19
CA GLU A 256 -39.50 -7.37 8.69
C GLU A 256 -40.44 -6.95 7.55
N ALA A 257 -39.91 -6.22 6.56
CA ALA A 257 -40.66 -5.81 5.38
C ALA A 257 -41.16 -7.02 4.56
N GLN A 258 -40.32 -8.05 4.41
CA GLN A 258 -40.69 -9.29 3.74
C GLN A 258 -41.81 -10.03 4.48
N VAL A 259 -41.70 -10.19 5.80
CA VAL A 259 -42.74 -10.84 6.62
C VAL A 259 -44.07 -10.07 6.53
N LYS A 260 -44.01 -8.74 6.50
CA LYS A 260 -45.20 -7.89 6.35
C LYS A 260 -45.88 -8.11 5.00
N MET A 261 -45.13 -8.11 3.90
CA MET A 261 -45.66 -8.39 2.55
C MET A 261 -46.26 -9.80 2.45
N ASP A 262 -45.59 -10.80 3.02
CA ASP A 262 -46.08 -12.18 3.05
C ASP A 262 -47.35 -12.32 3.90
N GLY A 263 -47.45 -11.60 5.02
CA GLY A 263 -48.64 -11.54 5.87
C GLY A 263 -49.84 -10.96 5.14
N VAL A 264 -49.62 -9.93 4.32
CA VAL A 264 -50.61 -9.43 3.38
C VAL A 264 -50.91 -10.56 2.37
N LEU A 265 -49.99 -11.02 1.53
CA LEU A 265 -50.30 -12.04 0.51
C LEU A 265 -51.01 -13.32 1.01
N ARG A 266 -50.75 -13.76 2.25
CA ARG A 266 -51.32 -14.97 2.86
C ARG A 266 -52.53 -14.74 3.77
N ASP A 267 -53.12 -13.53 3.78
CA ASP A 267 -54.29 -13.26 4.60
C ASP A 267 -55.47 -14.19 4.25
N ARG A 268 -55.74 -15.13 5.16
CA ARG A 268 -56.85 -16.07 5.03
C ARG A 268 -58.19 -15.37 5.12
N GLY A 269 -58.29 -14.24 5.83
CA GLY A 269 -59.52 -13.47 5.96
C GLY A 269 -59.98 -12.91 4.62
N PHE A 270 -59.07 -12.29 3.86
CA PHE A 270 -59.35 -11.85 2.50
C PHE A 270 -59.63 -13.01 1.54
N ALA A 271 -58.91 -14.14 1.66
CA ALA A 271 -59.14 -15.31 0.83
C ALA A 271 -60.54 -15.89 0.99
N VAL A 272 -61.08 -15.92 2.21
CA VAL A 272 -62.46 -16.36 2.50
C VAL A 272 -63.47 -15.39 1.91
N LYS A 273 -63.31 -14.07 2.16
CA LYS A 273 -64.19 -13.03 1.59
C LYS A 273 -64.22 -13.04 0.06
N LYS A 274 -63.04 -13.24 -0.57
CA LYS A 274 -62.92 -13.39 -2.02
C LYS A 274 -63.67 -14.62 -2.54
N GLY A 275 -63.69 -15.72 -1.79
CA GLY A 275 -64.50 -16.89 -2.09
C GLY A 275 -66.00 -16.59 -2.04
N GLU A 276 -66.46 -15.91 -0.98
CA GLU A 276 -67.85 -15.49 -0.81
C GLU A 276 -68.32 -14.57 -1.94
N TRP A 277 -67.53 -13.57 -2.33
CA TRP A 277 -67.84 -12.69 -3.47
C TRP A 277 -67.77 -13.43 -4.81
N GLY A 278 -66.84 -14.40 -4.93
CA GLY A 278 -66.66 -15.19 -6.14
C GLY A 278 -67.86 -16.06 -6.51
N HIS A 279 -68.72 -16.39 -5.54
CA HIS A 279 -70.00 -17.05 -5.80
C HIS A 279 -71.06 -16.07 -6.33
N LEU A 280 -71.07 -14.81 -5.89
CA LEU A 280 -72.00 -13.79 -6.39
C LEU A 280 -71.72 -13.31 -7.81
N ILE A 281 -70.50 -13.49 -8.31
CA ILE A 281 -70.08 -13.07 -9.67
C ILE A 281 -70.31 -14.20 -10.70
N ARG A 282 -70.50 -15.45 -10.26
CA ARG A 282 -70.57 -16.64 -11.12
C ARG A 282 -72.00 -17.11 -11.45
N ASP A 283 -73.00 -16.55 -10.77
CA ASP A 283 -74.43 -16.69 -11.09
C ASP A 283 -74.93 -15.50 -11.91
#